data_AF-S3JBK6-F1
#
_entry.id   AF-S3JBK6-F1
#
_cell.length_a   1.000
_cell.length_b   1.000
_cell.length_c   1.000
_cell.angle_alpha   90.00
_cell.angle_beta   90.00
_cell.angle_gamma   90.00
#
_symmetry.space_group_name_H-M   'P 1'
#
loop_
_entity.id
_entity.type
_entity.pdbx_description
1 polymer ?
#
loop_
_entity_poly.entity_id
_entity_poly.type
_entity_poly.pdbx_seq_one_letter_code
_entity_poly.pdbx_strand_id
1 'polypeptide(L)'
;MPSNFFSLLFDLSFSKFIGIRIIGLIYGVGGIFIFLISLTSLINGFQAGPGQGLLAFLLSPVLFLSLLISFRIVLEGFVASLKTAENTSELVEHFKRLP
;
A
#
# COMPACT_ATOMS: atom_id res chain seq x y z
N MET A 1 -22.51 -18.09 1.71
CA MET A 1 -21.19 -18.50 1.20
C MET A 1 -20.20 -17.42 1.58
N PRO A 2 -18.99 -17.73 2.09
CA PRO A 2 -18.00 -16.70 2.35
C PRO A 2 -17.74 -16.01 1.02
N SER A 3 -18.04 -14.71 0.93
CA SER A 3 -17.77 -13.93 -0.26
C SER A 3 -16.28 -14.08 -0.59
N ASN A 4 -15.99 -14.67 -1.74
CA ASN A 4 -14.63 -14.98 -2.15
C ASN A 4 -13.81 -13.67 -2.08
N PHE A 5 -12.65 -13.68 -1.43
CA PHE A 5 -11.80 -12.48 -1.29
C PHE A 5 -11.50 -11.82 -2.66
N PHE A 6 -11.34 -12.63 -3.71
CA PHE A 6 -11.23 -12.17 -5.09
C PHE A 6 -12.49 -11.50 -5.62
N SER A 7 -13.68 -11.96 -5.23
CA SER A 7 -14.95 -11.31 -5.58
C SER A 7 -15.09 -9.92 -4.95
N LEU A 8 -14.43 -9.67 -3.81
CA LEU A 8 -14.39 -8.34 -3.16
C LEU A 8 -13.33 -7.43 -3.81
N LEU A 9 -12.23 -7.98 -4.34
CA LEU A 9 -11.22 -7.24 -5.11
C LEU A 9 -11.75 -6.74 -6.46
N PHE A 10 -12.63 -7.49 -7.11
CA PHE A 10 -13.24 -7.14 -8.39
C PHE A 10 -14.64 -6.52 -8.25
N ASP A 11 -15.02 -6.06 -7.05
CA ASP A 11 -16.27 -5.30 -6.87
C ASP A 11 -16.08 -3.85 -7.35
N LEU A 12 -16.24 -3.66 -8.66
CA LEU A 12 -16.14 -2.36 -9.35
C LEU A 12 -17.23 -1.36 -8.94
N SER A 13 -18.21 -1.78 -8.12
CA SER A 13 -19.31 -0.95 -7.66
C SER A 13 -18.88 0.04 -6.57
N PHE A 14 -17.78 -0.23 -5.84
CA PHE A 14 -17.33 0.56 -4.67
C PHE A 14 -18.43 0.86 -3.62
N SER A 15 -19.54 0.12 -3.65
CA SER A 15 -20.73 0.37 -2.82
C SER A 15 -20.47 0.16 -1.32
N LYS A 16 -19.39 -0.54 -0.97
CA LYS A 16 -18.93 -0.72 0.41
C LYS A 16 -17.46 -0.29 0.51
N PHE A 17 -17.10 0.38 1.60
CA PHE A 17 -15.72 0.74 1.95
C PHE A 17 -14.89 -0.53 2.27
N ILE A 18 -14.53 -1.28 1.24
CA ILE A 18 -13.72 -2.51 1.33
C ILE A 18 -12.23 -2.20 1.43
N GLY A 19 -11.83 -0.95 1.15
CA GLY A 19 -10.43 -0.52 1.12
C GLY A 19 -9.65 -0.83 2.40
N ILE A 20 -10.27 -0.71 3.58
CA ILE A 20 -9.62 -1.02 4.87
C ILE A 20 -9.25 -2.51 4.97
N ARG A 21 -10.08 -3.41 4.42
CA ARG A 21 -9.83 -4.87 4.49
C ARG A 21 -8.72 -5.31 3.53
N ILE A 22 -8.52 -4.58 2.44
CA ILE A 22 -7.55 -4.93 1.39
C ILE A 22 -6.19 -4.24 1.60
N ILE A 23 -6.12 -3.18 2.43
CA ILE A 23 -4.89 -2.40 2.64
C ILE A 23 -3.68 -3.26 3.05
N GLY A 24 -3.90 -4.31 3.86
CA GLY A 24 -2.83 -5.23 4.27
C GLY A 24 -2.27 -6.07 3.12
N LEU A 25 -3.14 -6.51 2.19
CA LEU A 25 -2.70 -7.18 0.96
C LEU A 25 -1.92 -6.21 0.06
N ILE A 26 -2.43 -5.00 -0.12
CA ILE A 26 -1.76 -3.96 -0.93
C ILE A 26 -0.37 -3.66 -0.35
N TYR A 27 -0.25 -3.57 0.97
CA TYR A 27 1.04 -3.38 1.63
C TYR A 27 2.00 -4.54 1.36
N GLY A 28 1.54 -5.79 1.51
CA GLY A 28 2.36 -6.97 1.25
C GLY A 28 2.82 -7.07 -0.21
N VAL A 29 1.90 -6.93 -1.16
CA VAL A 29 2.20 -6.98 -2.60
C VAL A 29 3.10 -5.81 -3.01
N GLY A 30 2.80 -4.59 -2.55
CA GLY A 30 3.63 -3.42 -2.82
C GLY A 30 5.03 -3.54 -2.23
N GLY A 31 5.17 -4.13 -1.04
CA GLY A 31 6.47 -4.43 -0.43
C GLY A 31 7.33 -5.38 -1.28
N ILE A 32 6.70 -6.41 -1.88
CA ILE A 32 7.39 -7.31 -2.83
C ILE A 32 7.88 -6.52 -4.05
N PHE A 33 7.07 -5.64 -4.63
CA PHE A 33 7.50 -4.80 -5.76
C PHE A 33 8.63 -3.85 -5.39
N ILE A 34 8.58 -3.20 -4.23
CA ILE A 34 9.64 -2.30 -3.74
C ILE A 34 10.95 -3.07 -3.53
N PHE A 35 10.87 -4.29 -2.99
CA PHE A 35 12.02 -5.19 -2.88
C PHE A 35 12.62 -5.51 -4.25
N LEU A 36 11.78 -5.90 -5.22
CA LEU A 36 12.23 -6.21 -6.59
C LEU A 36 12.87 -4.99 -7.27
N ILE A 37 12.28 -3.80 -7.16
CA ILE A 37 12.86 -2.55 -7.71
C ILE A 37 14.25 -2.28 -7.14
N SER A 38 14.41 -2.48 -5.82
CA SER A 38 15.68 -2.26 -5.13
C SER A 38 16.72 -3.30 -5.53
N LEU A 39 16.31 -4.56 -5.68
CA LEU A 39 17.16 -5.66 -6.14
C LEU A 39 17.60 -5.47 -7.59
N THR A 40 16.70 -5.08 -8.49
CA THR A 40 17.03 -4.78 -9.89
C THR A 40 18.00 -3.60 -9.99
N SER A 41 17.81 -2.56 -9.16
CA SER A 41 18.75 -1.43 -9.11
C SER A 41 20.15 -1.87 -8.67
N LEU A 42 20.25 -2.78 -7.71
CA LEU A 42 21.52 -3.36 -7.27
C LEU A 42 22.20 -4.15 -8.40
N ILE A 43 21.48 -5.05 -9.07
CA ILE A 43 22.00 -5.87 -10.16
C ILE A 43 22.49 -4.98 -11.31
N ASN A 44 21.69 -3.99 -11.71
CA ASN A 44 22.06 -3.05 -12.76
C ASN A 44 23.31 -2.24 -12.40
N GLY A 45 23.49 -1.90 -11.12
CA GLY A 45 24.71 -1.25 -10.63
C GLY A 45 25.96 -2.09 -10.89
N PHE A 46 25.92 -3.38 -10.59
CA PHE A 46 27.05 -4.29 -10.85
C PHE A 46 27.27 -4.56 -12.34
N GLN A 47 26.22 -4.55 -13.16
CA GLN A 47 26.34 -4.64 -14.62
C GLN A 47 27.04 -3.42 -15.24
N ALA A 48 26.88 -2.24 -14.63
CA ALA A 48 27.55 -1.02 -15.08
C ALA A 48 29.03 -0.95 -14.71
N GLY A 49 29.48 -1.76 -13.73
CA GLY A 49 30.87 -1.89 -13.34
C GLY A 49 31.07 -2.07 -11.83
N PRO A 50 32.28 -2.47 -11.38
CA PRO A 50 32.54 -2.76 -9.96
C PRO A 50 32.33 -1.55 -9.03
N GLY A 51 32.75 -0.35 -9.47
CA GLY A 51 32.57 0.89 -8.70
C GLY A 51 31.10 1.28 -8.55
N GLN A 52 30.34 1.19 -9.66
CA GLN A 52 28.90 1.43 -9.67
C GLN A 52 28.14 0.38 -8.84
N GLY A 53 28.59 -0.88 -8.86
CA GLY A 53 28.05 -1.95 -8.03
C GLY A 53 28.21 -1.69 -6.53
N LEU A 54 29.39 -1.23 -6.10
CA LEU A 54 29.64 -0.82 -4.70
C LEU A 54 28.75 0.35 -4.27
N LEU A 55 28.59 1.37 -5.12
CA LEU A 55 27.67 2.47 -4.86
C LEU A 55 26.22 1.98 -4.77
N ALA A 56 25.80 1.12 -5.70
CA ALA A 56 24.47 0.54 -5.71
C ALA A 56 24.22 -0.32 -4.46
N PHE A 57 25.22 -1.06 -3.96
CA PHE A 57 25.12 -1.85 -2.74
C PHE A 57 24.89 -0.99 -1.48
N LEU A 58 25.53 0.18 -1.42
CA LEU A 58 25.33 1.15 -0.34
C LEU A 58 23.98 1.87 -0.45
N LEU A 59 23.56 2.20 -1.66
CA LEU A 59 22.35 3.00 -1.91
C LEU A 59 21.06 2.17 -2.01
N SER A 60 21.12 0.89 -2.41
CA SER A 60 19.92 0.07 -2.58
C SER A 60 19.14 -0.18 -1.28
N PRO A 61 19.77 -0.37 -0.09
CA PRO A 61 19.04 -0.46 1.17
C PRO A 61 18.37 0.87 1.54
N VAL A 62 19.03 1.99 1.26
CA VAL A 62 18.47 3.34 1.49
C VAL A 62 17.26 3.53 0.58
N LEU A 63 17.38 3.22 -0.71
CA LEU A 63 16.29 3.27 -1.68
C LEU A 63 15.10 2.39 -1.24
N PHE A 64 15.37 1.15 -0.84
CA PHE A 64 14.35 0.23 -0.35
C PHE A 64 13.58 0.80 0.85
N LEU A 65 14.30 1.26 1.87
CA LEU A 65 13.69 1.81 3.08
C LEU A 65 12.91 3.09 2.78
N SER A 66 13.46 4.01 1.98
CA SER A 66 12.77 5.23 1.58
C SER A 66 11.47 4.93 0.85
N LEU A 67 11.49 4.04 -0.15
CA LEU A 67 10.28 3.64 -0.88
C LEU A 67 9.26 2.95 0.04
N LEU A 68 9.71 2.06 0.93
CA LEU A 68 8.83 1.33 1.84
C LEU A 68 8.15 2.28 2.85
N ILE A 69 8.90 3.23 3.40
CA ILE A 69 8.36 4.25 4.33
C ILE A 69 7.38 5.17 3.60
N SER A 70 7.74 5.69 2.42
CA SER A 70 6.84 6.53 1.63
C SER A 70 5.56 5.79 1.28
N PHE A 71 5.65 4.53 0.86
CA PHE A 71 4.48 3.71 0.56
C PHE A 71 3.59 3.50 1.79
N ARG A 72 4.19 3.26 2.96
CA ARG A 72 3.46 3.15 4.23
C ARG A 72 2.70 4.44 4.57
N ILE A 73 3.35 5.60 4.47
CA ILE A 73 2.71 6.90 4.73
C ILE A 73 1.51 7.11 3.81
N VAL A 74 1.65 6.77 2.54
CA VAL A 74 0.54 6.86 1.56
C VAL A 74 -0.62 5.94 1.97
N LEU A 75 -0.36 4.68 2.33
CA LEU A 75 -1.41 3.77 2.77
C LEU A 75 -2.08 4.22 4.07
N GLU A 76 -1.32 4.76 5.02
CA GLU A 76 -1.88 5.34 6.25
C GLU A 76 -2.82 6.52 5.93
N GLY A 77 -2.45 7.37 4.97
CA GLY A 77 -3.32 8.43 4.45
C GLY A 77 -4.60 7.92 3.77
N PHE A 78 -4.49 6.85 2.97
CA PHE A 78 -5.66 6.19 2.37
C PHE A 78 -6.60 5.62 3.45
N VAL A 79 -6.06 4.90 4.44
CA VAL A 79 -6.85 4.35 5.54
C VAL A 79 -7.53 5.46 6.34
N ALA A 80 -6.81 6.54 6.66
CA ALA A 80 -7.39 7.69 7.37
C ALA A 80 -8.57 8.28 6.59
N SER A 81 -8.43 8.48 5.29
CA SER A 81 -9.49 9.02 4.43
C SER A 81 -10.73 8.12 4.40
N LEU A 82 -10.53 6.80 4.30
CA LEU A 82 -11.63 5.81 4.32
C LEU A 82 -12.35 5.81 5.67
N LYS A 83 -11.60 5.79 6.78
CA LYS A 83 -12.17 5.85 8.13
C LYS A 83 -12.92 7.15 8.38
N THR A 84 -12.44 8.29 7.87
CA THR A 84 -13.17 9.56 7.96
C THR A 84 -14.53 9.46 7.26
N ALA A 85 -14.58 8.88 6.06
CA ALA A 85 -15.84 8.71 5.32
C ALA A 85 -16.82 7.76 6.02
N GLU A 86 -16.32 6.65 6.59
CA GLU A 86 -17.12 5.73 7.41
C GLU A 86 -17.69 6.44 8.66
N ASN A 87 -16.84 7.11 9.44
CA ASN A 87 -17.26 7.82 10.65
C ASN A 87 -18.28 8.93 10.34
N THR A 88 -18.11 9.68 9.24
CA THR A 88 -19.10 10.69 8.82
C THR A 88 -20.44 10.06 8.47
N SER A 89 -20.44 8.90 7.82
CA SER A 89 -21.67 8.17 7.49
C SER A 89 -22.39 7.68 8.75
N GLU A 90 -21.65 7.13 9.71
CA GLU A 90 -22.18 6.69 11.01
C GLU A 90 -22.76 7.85 11.83
N LEU A 91 -22.10 9.02 11.84
CA LEU A 91 -22.60 10.22 12.51
C LEU A 91 -23.96 10.66 11.95
N VAL A 92 -24.11 10.72 10.62
CA VAL A 92 -25.38 11.07 9.97
C VAL A 92 -26.49 10.07 10.33
N GLU A 93 -26.16 8.78 10.37
CA GLU A 93 -27.12 7.75 10.78
C GLU A 93 -27.52 7.87 12.26
N HIS A 94 -26.57 8.20 13.14
CA HIS A 94 -26.87 8.44 14.56
C HIS A 94 -27.82 9.63 14.74
N PHE A 95 -27.59 10.75 14.04
CA PHE A 95 -28.48 11.92 14.08
C PHE A 95 -29.90 11.63 13.58
N LYS A 96 -30.06 10.76 12.57
CA LYS A 96 -31.39 10.34 12.09
C LYS A 96 -32.18 9.49 13.08
N ARG A 97 -31.52 8.89 14.08
CA ARG A 97 -32.14 8.05 15.11
C ARG A 97 -32.40 8.81 16.42
N LEU A 98 -31.99 10.07 16.53
CA LEU A 98 -32.36 10.92 17.65
C LEU A 98 -33.84 11.32 17.53
N PRO A 99 -34.60 11.32 18.65
CA PRO A 99 -36.02 11.64 18.66
C PRO A 99 -36.33 13.09 18.31
#